data_AF-A0A2V5VPY5-F1
#
_entry.id   AF-A0A2V5VPY5-F1
#
_cell.length_a   1.000
_cell.length_b   1.000
_cell.length_c   1.000
_cell.angle_alpha   90.00
_cell.angle_beta   90.00
_cell.angle_gamma   90.00
#
_symmetry.space_group_name_H-M   'P 1'
#
loop_
_entity.id
_entity.type
_entity.pdbx_description
1 polymer ?
#
loop_
_entity_poly.entity_id
_entity_poly.type
_entity_poly.pdbx_seq_one_letter_code
_entity_poly.pdbx_strand_id
1 'polypeptide(L)' 'MNFEEFQNQSRLYVIGSLEPEELEEFEKARKKFGKKAEDFITACYGLHEAFALSLRPAKASTAIKDRLMSMVRARKQA' A
#
# COMPACT_ATOMS: atom_id res chain seq x y z
N MET A 1 1.64 6.94 -20.51
CA MET A 1 0.53 5.96 -20.45
C MET A 1 -0.85 6.54 -20.78
N ASN A 2 -1.73 5.66 -21.30
CA ASN A 2 -3.19 5.84 -21.37
C ASN A 2 -3.85 5.47 -20.02
N PHE A 3 -5.18 5.60 -19.91
CA PHE A 3 -5.85 5.35 -18.63
C PHE A 3 -5.94 3.88 -18.24
N GLU A 4 -6.04 2.96 -19.21
CA GLU A 4 -6.08 1.52 -18.93
C GLU A 4 -4.72 1.02 -18.40
N GLU A 5 -3.63 1.47 -19.00
CA GLU A 5 -2.26 1.25 -18.50
C GLU A 5 -2.10 1.79 -17.08
N PHE A 6 -2.60 3.02 -16.82
CA PHE A 6 -2.61 3.61 -15.49
C PHE A 6 -3.39 2.77 -14.47
N GLN A 7 -4.55 2.22 -14.86
CA GLN A 7 -5.34 1.34 -13.99
C GLN A 7 -4.58 0.06 -13.64
N ASN A 8 -3.85 -0.51 -14.60
CA ASN A 8 -3.03 -1.70 -14.34
C ASN A 8 -1.85 -1.38 -13.40
N GLN A 9 -1.12 -0.29 -13.65
CA GLN A 9 -0.04 0.15 -12.76
C GLN A 9 -0.54 0.58 -11.39
N SER A 10 -1.76 1.12 -11.27
CA SER A 10 -2.35 1.47 -9.97
C SER A 10 -2.45 0.25 -9.05
N ARG A 11 -2.71 -0.95 -9.60
CA ARG A 11 -2.77 -2.20 -8.81
C ARG A 11 -1.40 -2.59 -8.25
N LEU A 12 -0.32 -2.30 -8.99
CA LEU A 12 1.06 -2.52 -8.54
C LEU A 12 1.52 -1.42 -7.57
N TYR A 13 1.10 -0.18 -7.81
CA TYR A 13 1.39 0.98 -6.96
C TYR A 13 0.90 0.77 -5.53
N VAL A 14 -0.37 0.36 -5.35
CA VAL A 14 -0.97 0.22 -4.01
C VAL A 14 -0.30 -0.86 -3.14
N ILE A 15 0.39 -1.81 -3.76
CA ILE A 15 1.16 -2.86 -3.07
C ILE A 15 2.67 -2.56 -3.01
N GLY A 16 3.11 -1.39 -3.50
CA GLY A 16 4.52 -0.99 -3.47
C GLY A 16 5.41 -1.77 -4.43
N SER A 17 4.87 -2.23 -5.56
CA SER A 17 5.57 -3.11 -6.52
C SER A 17 5.92 -2.42 -7.84
N LEU A 18 5.96 -1.09 -7.88
CA LEU A 18 6.48 -0.34 -9.04
C LEU A 18 7.97 -0.08 -8.88
N GLU A 19 8.72 -0.25 -9.96
CA GLU A 19 10.11 0.18 -10.04
C GLU A 19 10.22 1.72 -10.05
N PRO A 20 11.36 2.30 -9.67
CA PRO A 20 11.53 3.76 -9.57
C PRO A 20 11.18 4.50 -10.87
N GLU A 21 11.54 3.96 -12.03
CA GLU A 21 11.26 4.54 -13.34
C GLU A 21 9.77 4.49 -13.68
N GLU A 22 9.10 3.39 -13.33
CA GLU A 22 7.66 3.22 -13.51
C GLU A 22 6.86 4.16 -12.59
N LEU A 23 7.35 4.36 -11.36
CA LEU A 23 6.75 5.26 -10.39
C LEU A 23 6.76 6.71 -10.88
N GLU A 24 7.84 7.15 -11.54
CA GLU A 24 7.91 8.50 -12.09
C GLU A 24 6.86 8.72 -13.21
N GLU A 25 6.73 7.76 -14.12
CA GLU A 25 5.71 7.84 -15.17
C GLU A 25 4.29 7.78 -14.59
N PHE A 26 4.08 6.92 -13.60
CA PHE A 26 2.82 6.76 -12.90
C PHE A 26 2.39 8.06 -12.21
N GLU A 27 3.28 8.74 -11.49
CA GLU A 27 2.97 10.01 -10.81
C GLU A 27 2.65 11.14 -11.81
N LYS A 28 3.28 11.15 -13.00
CA LYS A 28 2.90 12.09 -14.07
C LYS A 28 1.49 11.79 -14.58
N ALA A 29 1.15 10.53 -14.77
CA ALA A 29 -0.18 10.11 -15.21
C ALA A 29 -1.26 10.34 -14.16
N ARG A 30 -0.95 10.09 -12.88
CA ARG A 30 -1.81 10.39 -11.72
C ARG A 30 -2.22 11.86 -11.72
N LYS A 31 -1.24 12.76 -11.85
CA LYS A 31 -1.48 14.21 -11.99
C LYS A 31 -2.32 14.55 -13.22
N LYS A 32 -2.03 13.93 -14.37
CA LYS A 32 -2.75 14.15 -15.64
C LYS A 32 -4.23 13.76 -15.55
N PHE A 33 -4.54 12.61 -14.95
CA PHE A 33 -5.91 12.09 -14.85
C PHE A 33 -6.67 12.66 -13.63
N GLY A 34 -5.95 13.26 -12.67
CA GLY A 34 -6.50 14.02 -11.56
C GLY A 34 -7.46 13.18 -10.71
N LYS A 35 -8.65 13.72 -10.42
CA LYS A 35 -9.63 13.07 -9.55
C LYS A 35 -9.98 11.65 -9.98
N LYS A 36 -10.10 11.40 -11.29
CA LYS A 36 -10.42 10.06 -11.82
C LYS A 36 -9.33 9.02 -11.44
N ALA A 37 -8.07 9.45 -11.41
CA ALA A 37 -6.97 8.61 -10.95
C ALA A 37 -7.05 8.35 -9.44
N GLU A 38 -7.27 9.39 -8.64
CA GLU A 38 -7.39 9.25 -7.17
C GLU A 38 -8.56 8.35 -6.76
N ASP A 39 -9.71 8.49 -7.41
CA ASP A 39 -10.89 7.65 -7.17
C ASP A 39 -10.57 6.17 -7.45
N PHE A 40 -9.83 5.89 -8.53
CA PHE A 40 -9.43 4.53 -8.90
C PHE A 40 -8.37 3.96 -7.93
N ILE A 41 -7.34 4.74 -7.58
CA ILE A 41 -6.32 4.34 -6.60
C ILE A 41 -6.99 4.02 -5.25
N THR A 42 -7.95 4.85 -4.82
CA THR A 42 -8.72 4.64 -3.59
C THR A 42 -9.48 3.31 -3.62
N ALA A 43 -10.12 2.97 -4.76
CA ALA A 43 -10.77 1.68 -4.93
C ALA A 43 -9.76 0.51 -4.87
N CYS A 44 -8.57 0.67 -5.45
CA CYS A 44 -7.49 -0.33 -5.35
C CYS A 44 -7.03 -0.52 -3.90
N TYR A 45 -6.87 0.55 -3.10
CA TYR A 45 -6.55 0.42 -1.68
C TYR A 45 -7.64 -0.33 -0.90
N GLY A 46 -8.92 -0.01 -1.14
CA GLY A 46 -10.03 -0.72 -0.51
C GLY A 46 -10.04 -2.22 -0.81
N LEU A 47 -9.73 -2.60 -2.05
CA LEU A 47 -9.59 -4.01 -2.45
C LEU A 47 -8.36 -4.67 -1.80
N HIS A 48 -7.23 -3.97 -1.73
CA HIS A 48 -6.01 -4.47 -1.09
C HIS A 48 -6.23 -4.73 0.40
N GLU A 49 -6.90 -3.80 1.10
CA GLU A 49 -7.24 -3.95 2.52
C GLU A 49 -8.23 -5.11 2.74
N ALA A 50 -9.30 -5.17 1.97
CA ALA A 50 -10.27 -6.27 2.04
C ALA A 50 -9.59 -7.63 1.79
N PHE A 51 -8.67 -7.70 0.83
CA PHE A 51 -7.88 -8.90 0.57
C PHE A 51 -6.99 -9.25 1.77
N ALA A 52 -6.23 -8.30 2.32
CA ALA A 52 -5.37 -8.53 3.48
C ALA A 52 -6.15 -9.05 4.70
N LEU A 53 -7.36 -8.56 4.93
CA LEU A 53 -8.25 -9.02 6.01
C LEU A 53 -8.84 -10.42 5.76
N SER A 54 -8.97 -10.83 4.50
CA SER A 54 -9.44 -12.17 4.13
C SER A 54 -8.37 -13.26 4.32
N LEU A 55 -7.09 -12.88 4.41
CA LEU A 55 -6.01 -13.81 4.60
C LEU A 55 -6.05 -14.41 6.02
N ARG A 56 -5.82 -15.72 6.11
CA ARG A 56 -5.61 -16.35 7.42
C ARG A 56 -4.38 -15.73 8.08
N PRO A 57 -4.48 -15.19 9.30
CA PRO A 57 -3.33 -14.66 10.00
C PRO A 57 -2.23 -15.72 10.11
N ALA A 58 -1.01 -15.36 9.74
CA ALA A 58 0.16 -16.18 10.07
C ALA A 58 0.24 -16.32 11.60
N LYS A 59 0.73 -17.47 12.09
CA LYS A 59 0.96 -17.65 13.53
C LYS A 59 1.87 -16.51 14.01
N ALA A 60 1.36 -15.69 14.92
CA ALA A 60 2.11 -14.59 15.48
C ALA A 60 3.34 -15.14 16.20
N SER A 61 4.53 -14.62 15.86
CA SER A 61 5.73 -14.91 16.62
C SER A 61 5.64 -14.21 17.97
N THR A 62 5.62 -15.01 19.05
CA THR A 62 5.62 -14.52 20.43
C THR A 62 6.82 -13.60 20.69
N ALA A 63 7.99 -13.94 20.16
CA ALA A 63 9.20 -13.14 20.27
C ALA A 63 9.08 -11.75 19.63
N ILE A 64 8.39 -11.63 18.48
CA ILE A 64 8.15 -10.34 17.83
C ILE A 64 7.20 -9.49 18.68
N LYS A 65 6.15 -10.09 19.22
CA LYS A 65 5.21 -9.40 20.11
C LYS A 65 5.90 -8.86 21.36
N ASP A 66 6.73 -9.67 22.01
CA ASP A 66 7.43 -9.27 23.23
C ASP A 66 8.42 -8.14 22.97
N ARG A 67 9.16 -8.20 21.85
CA ARG A 67 10.05 -7.12 21.40
C ARG A 67 9.29 -5.83 21.10
N LEU A 68 8.15 -5.91 20.42
CA LEU A 68 7.33 -4.73 20.14
C LEU A 68 6.84 -4.09 21.46
N MET A 69 6.35 -4.90 22.38
CA MET A 69 5.84 -4.42 23.66
C MET A 69 6.93 -3.81 24.54
N SER A 70 8.17 -4.29 24.48
CA SER A 70 9.30 -3.68 25.20
C SER A 70 9.64 -2.29 24.63
N MET A 71 9.66 -2.13 23.30
CA MET A 71 9.87 -0.83 22.65
C MET A 71 8.78 0.18 23.01
N VAL A 72 7.51 -0.25 23.04
CA VAL A 72 6.39 0.62 23.45
C VAL A 72 6.53 1.06 24.91
N ARG A 73 6.94 0.16 25.82
CA ARG A 73 7.17 0.50 27.24
C ARG A 73 8.32 1.49 27.40
N ALA A 74 9.44 1.27 26.73
CA ALA A 74 10.59 2.17 26.75
C ALA A 74 10.21 3.59 26.29
N ARG A 75 9.38 3.70 25.24
CA ARG A 75 8.88 4.99 24.75
C ARG A 75 7.92 5.71 25.71
N LYS A 76 7.21 4.98 26.58
CA LYS A 76 6.32 5.58 27.59
C LYS A 76 7.05 6.07 28.84
N GLN A 77 8.31 5.66 29.02
CA GLN A 77 9.14 6.02 30.17
C GLN A 77 10.13 7.15 29.86
N ALA A 78 10.21 7.58 28.60
CA ALA A 78 10.94 8.76 28.14
C ALA A 78 9.98 9.93 27.96
#